data_AF-A0A1Q6L9M6-F1
#
_entry.id   AF-A0A1Q6L9M6-F1
#
_cell.length_a   1.000
_cell.length_b   1.000
_cell.length_c   1.000
_cell.angle_alpha   90.00
_cell.angle_beta   90.00
_cell.angle_gamma   90.00
#
_symmetry.space_group_name_H-M   'P 1'
#
loop_
_entity.id
_entity.type
_entity.pdbx_description
1 polymer ?
#
loop_
_entity_poly.entity_id
_entity_poly.type
_entity_poly.pdbx_seq_one_letter_code
_entity_poly.pdbx_strand_id
1 'polypeptide(L)'
;MEEKFSIEMNKDEMLRYYENKIVEDGIKSCSEFNTIVNLTDYNTKEIKLEKYKNEILQLLYRDERVADVVIDDEFNVDMVFYTDYCPFYYDDEKNIIYNQIMDSPTYQGIELAEFVGYMGKRVIEDSYISTRNLINNYVQTKSLKDTDKEILANFLKKSIIETGFSEKYIDNINVFVTYKNFQELEKGLMEIVKQKDNEALKKFEEEEFE
;
A
#
# COMPACT_ATOMS: atom_id res chain seq x y z
N MET A 1 40.46 -6.12 12.74
CA MET A 1 40.24 -4.66 12.65
C MET A 1 39.08 -4.51 11.70
N GLU A 2 37.87 -4.22 12.19
CA GLU A 2 36.73 -3.99 11.32
C GLU A 2 36.98 -2.68 10.57
N GLU A 3 37.16 -2.75 9.26
CA GLU A 3 37.14 -1.56 8.41
C GLU A 3 35.77 -0.91 8.56
N LYS A 4 35.72 0.21 9.29
CA LYS A 4 34.56 1.08 9.26
C LYS A 4 34.52 1.74 7.89
N PHE A 5 33.66 1.24 7.02
CA PHE A 5 33.29 1.94 5.81
C PHE A 5 32.72 3.32 6.18
N SER A 6 33.39 4.39 5.77
CA SER A 6 32.85 5.75 5.83
C SER A 6 32.24 6.08 4.48
N ILE A 7 30.94 6.35 4.46
CA ILE A 7 30.26 6.88 3.28
C ILE A 7 30.29 8.40 3.41
N GLU A 8 31.06 9.08 2.57
CA GLU A 8 30.98 10.53 2.43
C GLU A 8 29.86 10.86 1.45
N MET A 9 28.85 11.61 1.92
CA MET A 9 27.78 12.13 1.08
C MET A 9 27.97 13.64 0.88
N ASN A 10 27.80 14.11 -0.35
CA ASN A 10 27.69 15.55 -0.59
C ASN A 10 26.34 16.10 -0.08
N LYS A 11 26.17 17.42 -0.09
CA LYS A 11 24.94 18.06 0.41
C LYS A 11 23.69 17.54 -0.31
N ASP A 12 23.73 17.38 -1.62
CA ASP A 12 22.55 16.97 -2.41
C ASP A 12 22.21 15.50 -2.16
N GLU A 13 23.21 14.63 -2.05
CA GLU A 13 23.04 13.22 -1.68
C GLU A 13 22.43 13.08 -0.28
N MET A 14 22.93 13.87 0.67
CA MET A 14 22.40 13.94 2.04
C MET A 14 20.94 14.37 2.04
N LEU A 15 20.60 15.45 1.33
CA LEU A 15 19.23 15.95 1.28
C LEU A 15 18.27 14.94 0.64
N ARG A 16 18.67 14.28 -0.46
CA ARG A 16 17.89 13.20 -1.10
C ARG A 16 17.71 12.01 -0.18
N TYR A 17 18.75 11.62 0.55
CA TYR A 17 18.65 10.52 1.51
C TYR A 17 17.59 10.82 2.59
N TYR A 18 17.65 12.01 3.19
CA TYR A 18 16.70 12.38 4.25
C TYR A 18 15.30 12.62 3.73
N GLU A 19 15.13 13.24 2.58
CA GLU A 19 13.82 13.38 1.95
C GLU A 19 13.19 12.00 1.72
N ASN A 20 13.92 11.07 1.08
CA ASN A 20 13.40 9.73 0.85
C ASN A 20 13.06 9.01 2.16
N LYS A 21 13.91 9.16 3.19
CA LYS A 21 13.68 8.57 4.51
C LYS A 21 12.41 9.14 5.17
N ILE A 22 12.21 10.45 5.12
CA ILE A 22 11.02 11.12 5.65
C ILE A 22 9.75 10.59 4.98
N VAL A 23 9.78 10.44 3.65
CA VAL A 23 8.64 9.88 2.89
C VAL A 23 8.39 8.42 3.25
N GLU A 24 9.43 7.59 3.34
CA GLU A 24 9.30 6.17 3.69
C GLU A 24 8.74 5.96 5.10
N ASP A 25 9.29 6.66 6.10
CA ASP A 25 8.83 6.59 7.49
C ASP A 25 7.40 7.17 7.61
N GLY A 26 7.10 8.20 6.83
CA GLY A 26 5.78 8.80 6.74
C GLY A 26 4.72 7.85 6.17
N ILE A 27 5.01 7.17 5.07
CA ILE A 27 4.09 6.18 4.47
C ILE A 27 3.92 4.97 5.39
N LYS A 28 4.98 4.54 6.07
CA LYS A 28 4.89 3.42 7.01
C LYS A 28 3.99 3.74 8.22
N SER A 29 3.91 5.01 8.59
CA SER A 29 3.08 5.51 9.69
C SER A 29 1.77 6.17 9.24
N CYS A 30 1.41 6.10 7.95
CA CYS A 30 0.21 6.77 7.44
C CYS A 30 -1.05 6.22 8.12
N SER A 31 -1.88 7.13 8.63
CA SER A 31 -3.30 6.89 8.92
C SER A 31 -4.08 7.68 7.90
N GLU A 32 -5.02 7.07 7.17
CA GLU A 32 -5.81 7.82 6.17
C GLU A 32 -4.93 8.61 5.19
N PHE A 33 -3.92 7.96 4.58
CA PHE A 33 -3.00 8.55 3.58
C PHE A 33 -2.28 9.84 4.00
N ASN A 34 -2.31 10.23 5.27
CA ASN A 34 -1.54 11.35 5.79
C ASN A 34 -0.67 10.94 6.98
N THR A 35 0.28 11.80 7.32
CA THR A 35 1.15 11.65 8.49
C THR A 35 1.70 12.99 8.91
N ILE A 36 2.12 13.08 10.18
CA ILE A 36 2.88 14.21 10.69
C ILE A 36 4.14 13.64 11.35
N VAL A 37 5.30 14.07 10.86
CA VAL A 37 6.62 13.73 11.42
C VAL A 37 7.40 15.00 11.72
N ASN A 38 8.37 14.99 12.63
CA ASN A 38 9.17 16.17 12.89
C ASN A 38 10.55 16.07 12.22
N LEU A 39 11.02 17.12 11.52
CA LEU A 39 12.36 17.11 10.90
C LEU A 39 13.47 16.82 11.91
N THR A 40 13.28 17.25 13.16
CA THR A 40 14.29 17.09 14.20
C THR A 40 14.47 15.64 14.64
N ASP A 41 13.49 14.76 14.40
CA ASP A 41 13.58 13.32 14.68
C ASP A 41 14.65 12.64 13.80
N TYR A 42 14.96 13.24 12.66
CA TYR A 42 15.96 12.73 11.71
C TYR A 42 17.35 13.34 11.92
N ASN A 43 17.50 14.25 12.89
CA ASN A 43 18.76 14.90 13.17
C ASN A 43 19.83 13.90 13.63
N THR A 44 21.07 14.19 13.25
CA THR A 44 22.24 13.50 13.79
C THR A 44 23.08 14.47 14.62
N LYS A 45 24.24 14.00 15.09
CA LYS A 45 25.23 14.86 15.74
C LYS A 45 25.80 15.91 14.78
N GLU A 46 25.90 15.57 13.50
CA GLU A 46 26.55 16.39 12.48
C GLU A 46 25.54 17.15 11.61
N ILE A 47 24.34 16.59 11.43
CA ILE A 47 23.32 17.10 10.51
C ILE A 47 22.11 17.58 11.31
N LYS A 48 21.71 18.82 11.00
CA LYS A 48 20.57 19.53 11.58
C LYS A 48 19.62 19.93 10.45
N LEU A 49 18.59 19.13 10.20
CA LEU A 49 17.67 19.26 9.07
C LEU A 49 16.84 20.53 9.12
N GLU A 50 16.62 21.11 10.30
CA GLU A 50 15.95 22.40 10.44
C GLU A 50 16.66 23.52 9.64
N LYS A 51 17.97 23.40 9.42
CA LYS A 51 18.76 24.34 8.60
C LYS A 51 18.49 24.21 7.09
N TYR A 52 17.88 23.11 6.67
CA TYR A 52 17.59 22.76 5.29
C TYR A 52 16.09 22.65 5.01
N LYS A 53 15.24 23.22 5.88
CA LYS A 53 13.76 23.17 5.79
C LYS A 53 13.26 23.44 4.37
N ASN A 54 13.77 24.51 3.73
CA ASN A 54 13.30 24.92 2.41
C ASN A 54 13.75 23.96 1.32
N GLU A 55 14.99 23.45 1.37
CA GLU A 55 15.47 22.46 0.41
C GLU A 55 14.73 21.13 0.53
N ILE A 56 14.48 20.67 1.76
CA ILE A 56 13.70 19.44 2.00
C ILE A 56 12.26 19.62 1.51
N LEU A 57 11.61 20.74 1.83
CA LEU A 57 10.26 21.03 1.35
C LEU A 57 10.17 21.01 -0.19
N GLN A 58 11.16 21.59 -0.88
CA GLN A 58 11.20 21.55 -2.34
C GLN A 58 11.40 20.16 -2.93
N LEU A 59 12.14 19.29 -2.24
CA LEU A 59 12.30 17.90 -2.67
C LEU A 59 11.01 17.12 -2.44
N LEU A 60 10.38 17.27 -1.26
CA LEU A 60 9.11 16.62 -0.93
C LEU A 60 8.00 17.02 -1.92
N TYR A 61 7.90 18.31 -2.29
CA TYR A 61 6.93 18.76 -3.31
C TYR A 61 7.13 18.13 -4.70
N ARG A 62 8.31 17.59 -4.98
CA ARG A 62 8.64 16.96 -6.27
C ARG A 62 8.61 15.45 -6.20
N ASP A 63 8.44 14.88 -5.01
CA ASP A 63 8.40 13.45 -4.83
C ASP A 63 7.06 12.91 -5.36
N GLU A 64 7.12 11.89 -6.23
CA GLU A 64 5.94 11.33 -6.89
C GLU A 64 4.96 10.64 -5.94
N ARG A 65 5.38 10.36 -4.70
CA ARG A 65 4.58 9.69 -3.67
C ARG A 65 3.80 10.69 -2.84
N VAL A 66 4.22 11.96 -2.81
CA VAL A 66 3.66 13.03 -1.99
C VAL A 66 2.66 13.84 -2.81
N ALA A 67 1.41 13.88 -2.35
CA ALA A 67 0.33 14.65 -2.96
C ALA A 67 0.30 16.10 -2.45
N ASP A 68 0.58 16.31 -1.17
CA ASP A 68 0.71 17.63 -0.56
C ASP A 68 1.66 17.57 0.64
N VAL A 69 2.31 18.69 0.94
CA VAL A 69 3.24 18.81 2.07
C VAL A 69 3.33 20.23 2.59
N VAL A 70 3.33 20.37 3.92
CA VAL A 70 3.58 21.64 4.61
C VAL A 70 4.58 21.40 5.74
N ILE A 71 5.49 22.36 5.95
CA ILE A 71 6.38 22.36 7.12
C ILE A 71 6.11 23.61 7.96
N ASP A 72 5.61 23.41 9.17
CA ASP A 72 5.30 24.49 10.11
C ASP A 72 6.56 25.08 10.78
N ASP A 73 6.37 26.07 11.66
CA ASP A 73 7.47 26.74 12.37
C ASP A 73 8.09 25.89 13.49
N GLU A 74 7.40 24.82 13.92
CA GLU A 74 7.89 23.82 14.86
C GLU A 74 8.60 22.65 14.14
N PHE A 75 8.77 22.76 12.82
CA PHE A 75 9.37 21.78 11.94
C PHE A 75 8.60 20.46 11.83
N ASN A 76 7.30 20.49 12.14
CA ASN A 76 6.40 19.39 11.80
C ASN A 76 6.18 19.40 10.29
N VAL A 77 6.42 18.25 9.67
CA VAL A 77 6.19 17.96 8.27
C VAL A 77 4.85 17.23 8.19
N ASP A 78 3.82 17.96 7.81
CA ASP A 78 2.50 17.40 7.51
C ASP A 78 2.49 16.97 6.04
N MET A 79 2.31 15.67 5.79
CA MET A 79 2.36 15.09 4.45
C MET A 79 1.08 14.33 4.14
N VAL A 80 0.56 14.56 2.93
CA VAL A 80 -0.48 13.77 2.29
C VAL A 80 0.17 12.97 1.17
N PHE A 81 -0.07 11.65 1.13
CA PHE A 81 0.44 10.77 0.09
C PHE A 81 -0.62 10.45 -0.95
N TYR A 82 -0.18 10.16 -2.17
CA TYR A 82 -1.08 9.53 -3.15
C TYR A 82 -1.51 8.15 -2.62
N THR A 83 -2.80 7.86 -2.75
CA THR A 83 -3.45 6.66 -2.18
C THR A 83 -2.86 5.35 -2.70
N ASP A 84 -2.34 5.35 -3.93
CA ASP A 84 -1.62 4.23 -4.54
C ASP A 84 -0.35 3.85 -3.77
N TYR A 85 0.26 4.82 -3.08
CA TYR A 85 1.49 4.62 -2.34
C TYR A 85 1.28 4.26 -0.86
N CYS A 86 0.12 4.54 -0.26
CA CYS A 86 -0.17 4.14 1.13
C CYS A 86 -0.63 2.65 1.16
N PRO A 87 0.19 1.74 1.73
CA PRO A 87 -0.05 0.29 1.68
C PRO A 87 -1.22 -0.16 2.57
N PHE A 88 -1.70 0.71 3.45
CA PHE A 88 -2.77 0.45 4.42
C PHE A 88 -4.10 1.12 4.05
N TYR A 89 -4.12 1.94 2.99
CA TYR A 89 -5.32 2.67 2.60
C TYR A 89 -6.12 1.92 1.53
N TYR A 90 -7.44 1.91 1.65
CA TYR A 90 -8.37 1.58 0.59
C TYR A 90 -9.59 2.50 0.71
N ASP A 91 -10.28 2.76 -0.39
CA ASP A 91 -11.51 3.56 -0.39
C ASP A 91 -12.63 2.76 0.28
N ASP A 92 -13.17 3.27 1.39
CA ASP A 92 -14.38 2.72 1.99
C ASP A 92 -15.59 2.96 1.05
N GLU A 93 -16.53 2.00 1.04
CA GLU A 93 -17.66 1.85 0.12
C GLU A 93 -18.49 3.12 -0.14
N LYS A 94 -18.41 4.13 0.75
CA LYS A 94 -19.10 5.42 0.60
C LYS A 94 -18.60 6.27 -0.57
N ASN A 95 -17.40 6.00 -1.10
CA ASN A 95 -16.78 6.79 -2.18
C ASN A 95 -16.78 6.08 -3.54
N ILE A 96 -17.28 4.84 -3.61
CA ILE A 96 -17.25 4.03 -4.82
C ILE A 96 -18.68 3.62 -5.19
N ILE A 97 -19.10 3.92 -6.42
CA ILE A 97 -20.37 3.42 -6.97
C ILE A 97 -20.12 1.99 -7.46
N TYR A 98 -20.26 1.01 -6.57
CA TYR A 98 -20.26 -0.38 -6.97
C TYR A 98 -21.49 -0.68 -7.85
N ASN A 99 -21.27 -1.36 -8.98
CA ASN A 99 -22.39 -1.99 -9.67
C ASN A 99 -22.82 -3.25 -8.89
N GLN A 100 -24.11 -3.62 -8.96
CA GLN A 100 -24.68 -4.72 -8.16
C GLN A 100 -23.94 -6.06 -8.32
N ILE A 101 -23.26 -6.26 -9.45
CA ILE A 101 -22.54 -7.50 -9.74
C ILE A 101 -21.21 -7.53 -8.97
N MET A 102 -20.42 -6.46 -9.03
CA MET A 102 -19.11 -6.39 -8.36
C MET A 102 -19.20 -6.37 -6.84
N ASP A 103 -20.33 -5.88 -6.30
CA ASP A 103 -20.61 -5.92 -4.87
C ASP A 103 -21.21 -7.26 -4.42
N SER A 104 -21.52 -8.18 -5.35
CA SER A 104 -22.07 -9.46 -4.97
C SER A 104 -20.99 -10.32 -4.27
N PRO A 105 -21.31 -10.96 -3.13
CA PRO A 105 -20.37 -11.84 -2.45
C PRO A 105 -19.87 -12.97 -3.36
N THR A 106 -20.72 -13.47 -4.26
CA THR A 106 -20.36 -14.47 -5.26
C THR A 106 -19.26 -13.97 -6.20
N TYR A 107 -19.41 -12.78 -6.78
CA TYR A 107 -18.39 -12.22 -7.67
C TYR A 107 -17.08 -11.98 -6.92
N GLN A 108 -17.16 -11.39 -5.72
CA GLN A 108 -16.00 -11.12 -4.86
C GLN A 108 -15.23 -12.40 -4.51
N GLY A 109 -15.94 -13.48 -4.16
CA GLY A 109 -15.33 -14.79 -3.88
C GLY A 109 -14.62 -15.40 -5.09
N ILE A 110 -15.25 -15.34 -6.27
CA ILE A 110 -14.66 -15.83 -7.53
C ILE A 110 -13.40 -15.03 -7.88
N GLU A 111 -13.47 -13.71 -7.86
CA GLU A 111 -12.33 -12.85 -8.19
C GLU A 111 -11.16 -13.03 -7.20
N LEU A 112 -11.43 -13.22 -5.91
CA LEU A 112 -10.37 -13.53 -4.94
C LEU A 112 -9.71 -14.88 -5.21
N ALA A 113 -10.49 -15.92 -5.52
CA ALA A 113 -9.94 -17.24 -5.83
C ALA A 113 -9.07 -17.21 -7.10
N GLU A 114 -9.52 -16.49 -8.14
CA GLU A 114 -8.72 -16.27 -9.35
C GLU A 114 -7.45 -15.47 -9.07
N PHE A 115 -7.53 -14.42 -8.25
CA PHE A 115 -6.39 -13.61 -7.82
C PHE A 115 -5.35 -14.44 -7.07
N VAL A 116 -5.77 -15.34 -6.18
CA VAL A 116 -4.88 -16.28 -5.48
C VAL A 116 -4.13 -17.18 -6.47
N GLY A 117 -4.85 -17.74 -7.46
CA GLY A 117 -4.23 -18.54 -8.52
C GLY A 117 -3.21 -17.74 -9.35
N TYR A 118 -3.56 -16.49 -9.69
CA TYR A 118 -2.67 -15.57 -10.39
C TYR A 118 -1.41 -15.25 -9.56
N MET A 119 -1.56 -14.96 -8.26
CA MET A 119 -0.46 -14.73 -7.33
C MET A 119 0.51 -15.89 -7.29
N GLY A 120 0.03 -17.12 -7.14
CA GLY A 120 0.87 -18.32 -7.12
C GLY A 120 1.73 -18.43 -8.39
N LYS A 121 1.15 -18.17 -9.55
CA LYS A 121 1.89 -18.13 -10.83
C LYS A 121 2.96 -17.04 -10.84
N ARG A 122 2.62 -15.81 -10.44
CA ARG A 122 3.56 -14.66 -10.46
C ARG A 122 4.74 -14.85 -9.51
N VAL A 123 4.52 -15.41 -8.33
CA VAL A 123 5.61 -15.68 -7.37
C VAL A 123 6.63 -16.67 -7.94
N ILE A 124 6.17 -17.67 -8.70
CA ILE A 124 7.05 -18.65 -9.37
C ILE A 124 7.82 -17.99 -10.52
N GLU A 125 7.17 -17.15 -11.32
CA GLU A 125 7.78 -16.49 -12.48
C GLU A 125 8.78 -15.39 -12.09
N ASP A 126 8.43 -14.55 -11.11
CA ASP A 126 9.18 -13.31 -10.81
C ASP A 126 10.10 -13.44 -9.58
N SER A 127 10.05 -14.56 -8.85
CA SER A 127 10.66 -14.77 -7.52
C SER A 127 10.10 -13.90 -6.38
N TYR A 128 9.71 -12.66 -6.68
CA TYR A 128 9.00 -11.75 -5.78
C TYR A 128 8.18 -10.74 -6.59
N ILE A 129 7.11 -10.21 -5.98
CA ILE A 129 6.28 -9.15 -6.57
C ILE A 129 5.68 -8.29 -5.45
N SER A 130 5.61 -6.97 -5.62
CA SER A 130 4.91 -6.13 -4.66
C SER A 130 3.40 -6.35 -4.75
N THR A 131 2.66 -6.25 -3.65
CA THR A 131 1.19 -6.37 -3.65
C THR A 131 0.55 -5.35 -4.60
N ARG A 132 1.10 -4.13 -4.69
CA ARG A 132 0.69 -3.10 -5.65
C ARG A 132 0.80 -3.59 -7.10
N ASN A 133 1.98 -4.08 -7.49
CA ASN A 133 2.19 -4.58 -8.85
C ASN A 133 1.37 -5.84 -9.12
N LEU A 134 1.19 -6.69 -8.11
CA LEU A 134 0.37 -7.90 -8.21
C LEU A 134 -1.09 -7.54 -8.52
N ILE A 135 -1.68 -6.60 -7.77
CA ILE A 135 -3.04 -6.10 -7.99
C ILE A 135 -3.14 -5.43 -9.37
N ASN A 136 -2.26 -4.45 -9.64
CA ASN A 136 -2.30 -3.69 -10.89
C ASN A 136 -2.18 -4.59 -12.11
N ASN A 137 -1.25 -5.54 -12.10
CA ASN A 137 -1.09 -6.46 -13.21
C ASN A 137 -2.31 -7.37 -13.37
N TYR A 138 -2.87 -7.86 -12.25
CA TYR A 138 -4.07 -8.71 -12.28
C TYR A 138 -5.28 -7.99 -12.89
N VAL A 139 -5.61 -6.79 -12.41
CA VAL A 139 -6.79 -6.06 -12.91
C VAL A 139 -6.64 -5.66 -14.37
N GLN A 140 -5.40 -5.46 -14.86
CA GLN A 140 -5.16 -5.20 -16.29
C GLN A 140 -5.38 -6.44 -17.17
N THR A 141 -5.37 -7.65 -16.61
CA THR A 141 -5.76 -8.86 -17.36
C THR A 141 -7.27 -8.97 -17.59
N LYS A 142 -8.07 -8.17 -16.87
CA LYS A 142 -9.53 -8.24 -16.90
C LYS A 142 -10.10 -7.35 -18.01
N SER A 143 -11.08 -7.90 -18.73
CA SER A 143 -11.85 -7.15 -19.74
C SER A 143 -12.94 -6.29 -19.09
N LEU A 144 -12.53 -5.39 -18.21
CA LEU A 144 -13.37 -4.47 -17.45
C LEU A 144 -13.12 -3.02 -17.90
N LYS A 145 -14.08 -2.13 -17.65
CA LYS A 145 -13.86 -0.68 -17.81
C LYS A 145 -12.93 -0.17 -16.71
N ASP A 146 -12.28 0.97 -16.92
CA ASP A 146 -11.30 1.51 -15.97
C ASP A 146 -11.88 1.72 -14.57
N THR A 147 -13.09 2.28 -14.47
CA THR A 147 -13.81 2.40 -13.19
C THR A 147 -14.02 1.04 -12.52
N ASP A 148 -14.38 0.00 -13.27
CA ASP A 148 -14.59 -1.33 -12.69
C ASP A 148 -13.25 -1.98 -12.26
N LYS A 149 -12.14 -1.66 -12.95
CA LYS A 149 -10.80 -2.09 -12.55
C LYS A 149 -10.34 -1.42 -11.26
N GLU A 150 -10.61 -0.12 -11.08
CA GLU A 150 -10.33 0.61 -9.85
C GLU A 150 -11.09 -0.01 -8.67
N ILE A 151 -12.36 -0.36 -8.90
CA ILE A 151 -13.21 -1.03 -7.92
C ILE A 151 -12.63 -2.39 -7.50
N LEU A 152 -12.26 -3.21 -8.49
CA LEU A 152 -11.65 -4.51 -8.24
C LEU A 152 -10.30 -4.37 -7.52
N ALA A 153 -9.46 -3.41 -7.93
CA ALA A 153 -8.18 -3.14 -7.30
C ALA A 153 -8.35 -2.74 -5.82
N ASN A 154 -9.33 -1.87 -5.54
CA ASN A 154 -9.65 -1.45 -4.19
C ASN A 154 -10.11 -2.62 -3.31
N PHE A 155 -11.00 -3.48 -3.84
CA PHE A 155 -11.44 -4.69 -3.16
C PHE A 155 -10.27 -5.63 -2.84
N LEU A 156 -9.39 -5.91 -3.81
CA LEU A 156 -8.22 -6.76 -3.60
C LEU A 156 -7.27 -6.17 -2.56
N LYS A 157 -7.05 -4.85 -2.59
CA LYS A 157 -6.21 -4.14 -1.61
C LYS A 157 -6.79 -4.29 -0.19
N LYS A 158 -8.09 -4.05 -0.03
CA LYS A 158 -8.82 -4.27 1.22
C LYS A 158 -8.66 -5.70 1.73
N SER A 159 -8.88 -6.70 0.88
CA SER A 159 -8.74 -8.11 1.27
C SER A 159 -7.33 -8.47 1.72
N ILE A 160 -6.28 -7.97 1.06
CA ILE A 160 -4.90 -8.19 1.51
C ILE A 160 -4.67 -7.56 2.89
N ILE A 161 -5.16 -6.34 3.12
CA ILE A 161 -5.01 -5.65 4.41
C ILE A 161 -5.72 -6.42 5.53
N GLU A 162 -6.93 -6.92 5.28
CA GLU A 162 -7.72 -7.73 6.23
C GLU A 162 -7.01 -9.01 6.68
N THR A 163 -6.11 -9.57 5.87
CA THR A 163 -5.30 -10.72 6.28
C THR A 163 -4.21 -10.40 7.32
N GLY A 164 -3.90 -9.11 7.54
CA GLY A 164 -2.74 -8.67 8.34
C GLY A 164 -1.39 -8.82 7.63
N PHE A 165 -1.37 -9.28 6.37
CA PHE A 165 -0.14 -9.51 5.62
C PHE A 165 0.66 -8.22 5.39
N SER A 166 -0.03 -7.12 5.05
CA SER A 166 0.60 -5.82 4.82
C SER A 166 1.38 -5.32 6.05
N GLU A 167 0.78 -5.41 7.24
CA GLU A 167 1.43 -4.98 8.49
C GLU A 167 2.69 -5.81 8.79
N LYS A 168 2.62 -7.11 8.54
CA LYS A 168 3.70 -8.04 8.87
C LYS A 168 4.89 -7.96 7.90
N TYR A 169 4.65 -7.67 6.62
CA TYR A 169 5.65 -7.77 5.55
C TYR A 169 5.97 -6.44 4.85
N ILE A 170 5.52 -5.30 5.40
CA ILE A 170 5.91 -3.99 4.89
C ILE A 170 7.43 -3.80 4.99
N ASP A 171 8.06 -3.56 3.85
CA ASP A 171 9.46 -3.19 3.69
C ASP A 171 9.54 -1.81 3.05
N ASN A 172 9.92 -0.81 3.87
CA ASN A 172 9.76 0.61 3.60
C ASN A 172 8.30 0.95 3.21
N ILE A 173 8.02 1.10 1.91
CA ILE A 173 6.70 1.46 1.37
C ILE A 173 6.04 0.32 0.58
N ASN A 174 6.74 -0.81 0.42
CA ASN A 174 6.28 -1.92 -0.41
C ASN A 174 6.02 -3.15 0.44
N VAL A 175 4.93 -3.85 0.15
CA VAL A 175 4.67 -5.17 0.71
C VAL A 175 5.01 -6.18 -0.36
N PHE A 176 5.96 -7.08 -0.10
CA PHE A 176 6.40 -8.07 -1.08
C PHE A 176 5.83 -9.45 -0.81
N VAL A 177 5.30 -10.06 -1.87
CA VAL A 177 4.95 -11.47 -1.92
C VAL A 177 6.12 -12.23 -2.53
N THR A 178 6.57 -13.27 -1.85
CA THR A 178 7.76 -14.08 -2.17
C THR A 178 7.45 -15.56 -1.98
N TYR A 179 8.34 -16.44 -2.46
CA TYR A 179 8.22 -17.89 -2.22
C TYR A 179 8.14 -18.28 -0.74
N LYS A 180 8.61 -17.43 0.19
CA LYS A 180 8.63 -17.71 1.63
C LYS A 180 7.31 -17.38 2.33
N ASN A 181 6.58 -16.38 1.85
CA ASN A 181 5.42 -15.84 2.54
C ASN A 181 4.12 -15.95 1.74
N PHE A 182 4.14 -16.32 0.45
CA PHE A 182 2.92 -16.38 -0.37
C PHE A 182 1.86 -17.34 0.18
N GLN A 183 2.25 -18.47 0.79
CA GLN A 183 1.30 -19.44 1.37
C GLN A 183 0.51 -18.84 2.54
N GLU A 184 1.11 -17.89 3.27
CA GLU A 184 0.42 -17.18 4.36
C GLU A 184 -0.65 -16.25 3.79
N LEU A 185 -0.31 -15.47 2.76
CA LEU A 185 -1.27 -14.61 2.07
C LEU A 185 -2.39 -15.43 1.40
N GLU A 186 -2.02 -16.51 0.71
CA GLU A 186 -2.97 -17.46 0.10
C GLU A 186 -3.98 -17.95 1.13
N LYS A 187 -3.49 -18.42 2.29
CA LYS A 187 -4.37 -18.90 3.36
C LYS A 187 -5.33 -17.81 3.84
N GLY A 188 -4.82 -16.60 4.10
CA GLY A 188 -5.65 -15.47 4.55
C GLY A 188 -6.72 -15.08 3.52
N LEU A 189 -6.36 -14.98 2.25
CA LEU A 189 -7.32 -14.67 1.18
C LEU A 189 -8.35 -15.78 0.99
N MET A 190 -7.96 -17.05 1.11
CA MET A 190 -8.90 -18.18 1.03
C MET A 190 -9.85 -18.26 2.24
N GLU A 191 -9.49 -17.68 3.39
CA GLU A 191 -10.44 -17.51 4.50
C GLU A 191 -11.51 -16.46 4.16
N ILE A 192 -11.13 -15.37 3.48
CA ILE A 192 -12.08 -14.36 2.98
C ILE A 192 -13.00 -14.95 1.90
N VAL A 193 -12.48 -15.77 0.97
CA VAL A 193 -13.32 -16.49 -0.02
C VAL A 193 -14.42 -17.29 0.66
N LYS A 194 -14.09 -18.04 1.72
CA LYS A 194 -15.10 -18.81 2.48
C LYS A 194 -16.13 -17.92 3.17
N GLN A 195 -15.73 -16.73 3.64
CA GLN A 195 -16.67 -15.77 4.22
C GLN A 195 -17.66 -15.28 3.15
N LYS A 196 -17.16 -14.97 1.94
CA LYS A 196 -17.97 -14.56 0.79
C LYS A 196 -18.92 -15.65 0.30
N ASP A 197 -18.49 -16.90 0.29
CA ASP A 197 -19.37 -18.04 -0.03
C ASP A 197 -20.52 -18.15 0.98
N ASN A 198 -20.24 -18.00 2.28
CA ASN A 198 -21.27 -18.02 3.33
C ASN A 198 -22.22 -16.82 3.24
N GLU A 199 -21.72 -15.62 2.91
CA GLU A 199 -22.54 -14.43 2.66
C GLU A 199 -23.48 -14.64 1.47
N ALA A 200 -22.98 -15.25 0.38
CA ALA A 200 -23.79 -15.55 -0.79
C ALA A 200 -24.93 -16.54 -0.44
N LEU A 201 -24.62 -17.62 0.27
CA LEU A 201 -25.62 -18.61 0.69
C LEU A 201 -26.75 -18.00 1.52
N LYS A 202 -26.41 -17.13 2.49
CA LYS A 202 -27.41 -16.45 3.31
C LYS A 202 -28.34 -15.55 2.49
N LYS A 203 -27.79 -14.79 1.53
CA LYS A 203 -28.61 -13.95 0.64
C LYS A 203 -29.58 -14.78 -0.20
N PHE A 204 -29.12 -15.93 -0.72
CA PHE A 204 -30.00 -16.85 -1.46
C PHE A 204 -31.13 -17.40 -0.56
N GLU A 205 -30.83 -17.78 0.67
CA GLU A 205 -31.86 -18.23 1.63
C GLU A 205 -32.87 -17.11 1.93
N GLU A 206 -32.41 -15.89 2.23
CA GLU A 206 -33.28 -14.73 2.50
C GLU A 206 -34.21 -14.39 1.32
N GLU A 207 -33.70 -14.43 0.08
CA GLU A 207 -34.49 -14.19 -1.14
C GLU A 207 -35.49 -15.32 -1.46
N GLU A 208 -35.24 -16.58 -1.06
CA GLU A 208 -36.18 -17.69 -1.26
C GLU A 208 -37.34 -17.69 -0.24
N PHE A 209 -37.19 -17.01 0.89
CA PHE A 209 -38.19 -16.96 1.98
C PHE A 209 -38.99 -15.64 2.05
N GLU A 210 -38.76 -14.69 1.15
CA GLU A 210 -39.61 -13.50 0.88
C GLU A 210 -40.69 -13.76 -0.19
#